data_AF-A0A3D3WEV9-F1
#
_entry.id   AF-A0A3D3WEV9-F1
#
_cell.length_a   1.000
_cell.length_b   1.000
_cell.length_c   1.000
_cell.angle_alpha   90.00
_cell.angle_beta   90.00
_cell.angle_gamma   90.00
#
_symmetry.space_group_name_H-M   'P 1'
#
loop_
_entity.id
_entity.type
_entity.pdbx_description
1 polymer ?
#
loop_
_entity_poly.entity_id
_entity_poly.type
_entity_poly.pdbx_seq_one_letter_code
_entity_poly.pdbx_strand_id
1 'polypeptide(L)'
;MTSNPIEQLIKRLSRLPGLGPRSARRAALHLINNRDSQMVPLAEDMLAVAHAIRRCTECGNLDMTSRCGICQDNARDRTRLCIVENVADLWAMERAAVFNGRYHVLGGVLSAIDGVNPESLRLDYLVERVKTEHIDEVILALSATVDGQATAHYIADQMVGIDTRITRLAHGVPVGGELDYLDDGTLAQAMKARQQF
;
A
#
# COMPACT_ATOMS: atom_id res chain seq x y z
N MET A 1 -11.81 39.37 10.37
CA MET A 1 -10.46 38.89 10.70
C MET A 1 -9.94 38.09 9.52
N THR A 2 -9.20 38.73 8.62
CA THR A 2 -8.53 38.07 7.49
C THR A 2 -7.43 37.18 8.06
N SER A 3 -7.60 35.86 7.97
CA SER A 3 -6.59 34.92 8.44
C SER A 3 -5.33 35.05 7.58
N ASN A 4 -4.19 35.25 8.24
CA ASN A 4 -2.90 35.42 7.59
C ASN A 4 -2.59 34.19 6.70
N PRO A 5 -2.38 34.34 5.38
CA PRO A 5 -2.12 33.22 4.48
C PRO A 5 -0.93 32.35 4.90
N ILE A 6 0.08 32.94 5.53
CA ILE A 6 1.25 32.21 6.06
C ILE A 6 0.83 31.29 7.21
N GLU A 7 -0.02 31.76 8.12
CA GLU A 7 -0.52 30.93 9.22
C GLU A 7 -1.40 29.79 8.71
N GLN A 8 -2.21 30.03 7.67
CA GLN A 8 -2.99 28.97 7.03
C GLN A 8 -2.09 27.91 6.40
N LEU A 9 -1.02 28.30 5.70
CA LEU A 9 -0.05 27.37 5.12
C LEU A 9 0.59 26.50 6.21
N ILE A 10 1.05 27.11 7.31
CA ILE A 10 1.64 26.40 8.45
C ILE A 10 0.64 25.39 9.04
N LYS A 11 -0.62 25.80 9.22
CA LYS A 11 -1.69 24.94 9.75
C LYS A 11 -2.01 23.77 8.81
N ARG A 12 -1.94 23.97 7.49
CA ARG A 12 -2.15 22.89 6.50
C ARG A 12 -0.97 21.92 6.51
N LEU A 13 0.27 22.43 6.50
CA LEU A 13 1.47 21.61 6.58
C LEU A 13 1.55 20.80 7.88
N SER A 14 1.07 21.36 9.00
CA SER A 14 1.11 20.65 10.30
C SER A 14 0.12 19.49 10.43
N ARG A 15 -0.72 19.26 9.41
CA ARG A 15 -1.62 18.09 9.34
C ARG A 15 -1.01 16.92 8.59
N LEU A 16 0.15 17.11 7.96
CA LEU A 16 0.86 16.04 7.27
C LEU A 16 1.58 15.13 8.28
N PRO A 17 1.61 13.81 8.05
CA PRO A 17 2.31 12.89 8.92
C PRO A 17 3.79 13.28 9.05
N GLY A 18 4.31 13.30 10.28
CA GLY A 18 5.69 13.69 10.58
C GLY A 18 5.94 15.21 10.69
N LEU A 19 4.98 16.06 10.31
CA LEU A 19 5.11 17.52 10.45
C LEU A 19 4.29 18.06 11.63
N GLY A 20 4.91 18.15 12.81
CA GLY A 20 4.33 18.90 13.93
C GLY A 20 4.31 20.43 13.69
N PRO A 21 3.62 21.22 14.52
CA PRO A 21 3.49 22.68 14.33
C PRO A 21 4.83 23.43 14.18
N ARG A 22 5.87 23.01 14.93
CA ARG A 22 7.21 23.58 14.85
C ARG A 22 7.89 23.23 13.52
N SER A 23 7.86 21.97 13.11
CA SER A 23 8.44 21.50 11.84
C SER A 23 7.73 22.12 10.65
N ALA A 24 6.40 22.22 10.69
CA ALA A 24 5.59 22.86 9.65
C ALA A 24 5.92 24.35 9.48
N ARG A 25 6.10 25.10 10.58
CA ARG A 25 6.56 26.50 10.53
C ARG A 25 7.93 26.62 9.86
N ARG A 26 8.87 25.75 10.21
CA ARG A 26 10.22 25.74 9.62
C ARG A 26 10.17 25.45 8.12
N ALA A 27 9.37 24.46 7.70
CA ALA A 27 9.16 24.14 6.29
C ALA A 27 8.52 25.32 5.52
N ALA A 28 7.47 25.94 6.07
CA ALA A 28 6.83 27.09 5.46
C ALA A 28 7.80 28.27 5.25
N LEU A 29 8.59 28.61 6.27
CA LEU A 29 9.57 29.69 6.16
C LEU A 29 10.68 29.36 5.14
N HIS A 30 11.11 28.09 5.07
CA HIS A 30 12.07 27.65 4.06
C HIS A 30 11.51 27.82 2.64
N LEU A 31 10.27 27.41 2.38
CA LEU A 31 9.62 27.57 1.08
C LEU A 31 9.44 29.06 0.72
N ILE A 32 9.02 29.89 1.68
CA ILE A 32 8.85 31.34 1.46
C ILE A 32 10.18 32.00 1.08
N ASN A 33 11.27 31.64 1.75
CA ASN A 33 12.61 32.15 1.42
C ASN A 33 13.14 31.65 0.07
N ASN A 34 12.61 30.54 -0.45
CA ASN A 34 12.97 29.93 -1.73
C ASN A 34 11.77 29.91 -2.68
N ARG A 35 11.07 31.05 -2.79
CA ARG A 35 9.77 31.14 -3.45
C ARG A 35 9.80 30.61 -4.89
N ASP A 36 10.65 31.18 -5.72
CA ASP A 36 10.63 30.92 -7.16
C ASP A 36 11.33 29.60 -7.51
N SER A 37 12.31 29.18 -6.71
CA SER A 37 13.09 27.97 -6.95
C SER A 37 12.47 26.70 -6.35
N GLN A 38 11.58 26.82 -5.36
CA GLN A 38 10.99 25.66 -4.66
C GLN A 38 9.49 25.80 -4.43
N MET A 39 9.00 26.91 -3.86
CA MET A 39 7.60 27.00 -3.45
C MET A 39 6.63 26.99 -4.62
N VAL A 40 6.91 27.77 -5.67
CA VAL A 40 6.05 27.84 -6.86
C VAL A 40 6.05 26.51 -7.62
N PRO A 41 7.21 25.92 -8.00
CA PRO A 41 7.22 24.61 -8.66
C PRO A 41 6.53 23.51 -7.85
N LEU A 42 6.78 23.45 -6.53
CA LEU A 42 6.12 22.46 -5.66
C LEU A 42 4.60 22.64 -5.64
N ALA A 43 4.10 23.88 -5.59
CA ALA A 43 2.66 24.14 -5.61
C ALA A 43 2.03 23.74 -6.96
N GLU A 44 2.73 23.98 -8.07
CA GLU A 44 2.32 23.55 -9.41
C GLU A 44 2.28 22.03 -9.52
N ASP A 45 3.32 21.33 -9.06
CA ASP A 45 3.38 19.86 -9.06
C ASP A 45 2.27 19.26 -8.19
N MET A 46 2.06 19.79 -6.98
CA MET A 46 0.99 19.34 -6.09
C MET A 46 -0.39 19.50 -6.75
N LEU A 47 -0.63 20.61 -7.44
CA LEU A 47 -1.89 20.86 -8.13
C LEU A 47 -2.06 19.96 -9.35
N ALA A 48 -0.99 19.76 -10.12
CA ALA A 48 -0.98 18.87 -11.28
C ALA A 48 -1.29 17.43 -10.87
N VAL A 49 -0.61 16.92 -9.84
CA VAL A 49 -0.87 15.59 -9.27
C VAL A 49 -2.30 15.49 -8.75
N ALA A 50 -2.79 16.48 -8.01
CA ALA A 50 -4.15 16.47 -7.47
C ALA A 50 -5.24 16.37 -8.56
N HIS A 51 -5.01 16.95 -9.73
CA HIS A 51 -5.95 16.88 -10.86
C HIS A 51 -5.77 15.62 -11.73
N ALA A 52 -4.55 15.10 -11.84
CA ALA A 52 -4.22 14.01 -12.75
C ALA A 52 -4.28 12.63 -12.11
N ILE A 53 -4.03 12.52 -10.81
CA ILE A 53 -3.94 11.23 -10.11
C ILE A 53 -5.28 10.51 -10.16
N ARG A 54 -5.23 9.25 -10.58
CA ARG A 54 -6.39 8.36 -10.69
C ARG A 54 -6.07 7.03 -10.05
N ARG A 55 -7.13 6.39 -9.58
CA ARG A 55 -7.05 5.00 -9.15
C ARG A 55 -7.20 4.10 -10.38
N CYS A 56 -6.28 3.15 -10.51
CA CYS A 56 -6.30 2.18 -11.58
C CYS A 56 -7.58 1.33 -11.50
N THR A 57 -8.27 1.20 -12.63
CA THR A 57 -9.52 0.43 -12.71
C THR A 57 -9.31 -1.05 -12.46
N GLU A 58 -8.14 -1.59 -12.87
CA GLU A 58 -7.78 -3.02 -12.76
C GLU A 58 -7.19 -3.38 -11.39
N CYS A 59 -6.11 -2.70 -10.95
CA CYS A 59 -5.43 -3.11 -9.71
C CYS A 59 -5.66 -2.22 -8.50
N GLY A 60 -6.32 -1.05 -8.64
CA GLY A 60 -6.48 -0.12 -7.53
C GLY A 60 -5.22 0.68 -7.14
N ASN A 61 -4.10 0.55 -7.86
CA ASN A 61 -2.91 1.40 -7.71
C ASN A 61 -3.21 2.87 -8.07
N LEU A 62 -2.37 3.82 -7.67
CA LEU A 62 -2.44 5.21 -8.10
C LEU A 62 -1.51 5.46 -9.30
N ASP A 63 -2.02 6.10 -10.33
CA ASP A 63 -1.27 6.47 -11.54
C ASP A 63 -1.91 7.70 -12.21
N MET A 64 -1.26 8.28 -13.23
CA MET A 64 -1.80 9.39 -14.03
C MET A 64 -2.78 8.92 -15.11
N THR A 65 -2.80 7.62 -15.39
CA THR A 65 -3.69 6.97 -16.37
C THR A 65 -4.70 6.05 -15.68
N SER A 66 -5.83 5.75 -16.35
CA SER A 66 -6.87 4.86 -15.82
C SER A 66 -6.39 3.41 -15.64
N ARG A 67 -5.48 2.95 -16.49
CA ARG A 67 -4.74 1.70 -16.34
C ARG A 67 -3.30 2.05 -15.95
N CYS A 68 -2.78 1.54 -14.84
CA CYS A 68 -1.43 1.92 -14.40
C CYS A 68 -0.33 1.28 -15.26
N GLY A 69 0.89 1.82 -15.19
CA GLY A 69 2.05 1.29 -15.92
C GLY A 69 2.31 -0.20 -15.66
N ILE A 70 2.09 -0.66 -14.43
CA ILE A 70 2.25 -2.08 -14.04
C ILE A 70 1.26 -2.99 -14.76
N CYS A 71 -0.02 -2.59 -14.85
CA CYS A 71 -1.01 -3.39 -15.57
C CYS A 71 -0.74 -3.37 -17.09
N GLN A 72 -0.25 -2.24 -17.61
CA GLN A 72 0.09 -2.07 -19.03
C GLN A 72 1.33 -2.85 -19.48
N ASP A 73 2.21 -3.16 -18.54
CA ASP A 73 3.45 -3.88 -18.84
C ASP A 73 3.19 -5.34 -19.23
N ASN A 74 3.56 -5.68 -20.47
CA ASN A 74 3.43 -7.03 -21.02
C ASN A 74 4.62 -7.94 -20.67
N ALA A 75 5.72 -7.40 -20.14
CA ALA A 75 6.84 -8.19 -19.65
C ALA A 75 6.55 -8.83 -18.28
N ARG A 76 5.50 -8.35 -17.61
CA ARG A 76 5.07 -8.88 -16.31
C ARG A 76 4.29 -10.17 -16.47
N ASP A 77 4.47 -11.01 -15.47
CA ASP A 77 3.76 -12.27 -15.35
C ASP A 77 2.28 -12.01 -15.02
N ARG A 78 1.40 -12.41 -15.94
CA ARG A 78 -0.04 -12.21 -15.82
C ARG A 78 -0.70 -13.30 -14.99
N THR A 79 -0.03 -14.43 -14.72
CA THR A 79 -0.61 -15.55 -13.98
C THR A 79 -0.36 -15.46 -12.47
N ARG A 80 0.44 -14.48 -12.03
CA ARG A 80 0.72 -14.22 -10.61
C ARG A 80 0.19 -12.87 -10.16
N LEU A 81 -0.61 -12.89 -9.09
CA LEU A 81 -1.25 -11.71 -8.53
C LEU A 81 -0.88 -11.52 -7.05
N CYS A 82 -0.22 -10.41 -6.72
CA CYS A 82 0.13 -10.04 -5.35
C CYS A 82 -0.89 -9.07 -4.75
N ILE A 83 -1.52 -9.47 -3.64
CA ILE A 83 -2.54 -8.70 -2.94
C ILE A 83 -1.90 -7.91 -1.82
N VAL A 84 -2.08 -6.60 -1.84
CA VAL A 84 -1.53 -5.66 -0.85
C VAL A 84 -2.62 -4.81 -0.24
N GLU A 85 -2.38 -4.30 0.97
CA GLU A 85 -3.37 -3.48 1.68
C GLU A 85 -3.51 -2.12 1.02
N ASN A 86 -2.38 -1.45 0.78
CA ASN A 86 -2.34 -0.07 0.31
C ASN A 86 -1.29 0.15 -0.81
N VAL A 87 -1.27 1.35 -1.38
CA VAL A 87 -0.35 1.71 -2.47
C VAL A 87 1.10 1.83 -1.99
N ALA A 88 1.34 2.18 -0.73
CA ALA A 88 2.69 2.26 -0.19
C ALA A 88 3.35 0.87 -0.13
N ASP A 89 2.59 -0.18 0.18
CA ASP A 89 3.06 -1.57 0.17
C ASP A 89 3.45 -2.01 -1.25
N LEU A 90 2.61 -1.68 -2.24
CA LEU A 90 2.92 -1.91 -3.65
C LEU A 90 4.24 -1.23 -4.03
N TRP A 91 4.39 0.05 -3.69
CA TRP A 91 5.60 0.80 -3.98
C TRP A 91 6.82 0.23 -3.24
N ALA A 92 6.65 -0.32 -2.04
CA ALA A 92 7.74 -0.97 -1.32
C ALA A 92 8.22 -2.23 -2.06
N MET A 93 7.30 -3.06 -2.54
CA MET A 93 7.61 -4.25 -3.33
C MET A 93 8.31 -3.90 -4.65
N GLU A 94 7.82 -2.88 -5.36
CA GLU A 94 8.41 -2.41 -6.62
C GLU A 94 9.81 -1.82 -6.42
N ARG A 95 10.02 -1.01 -5.38
CA ARG A 95 11.36 -0.48 -5.04
C ARG A 95 12.36 -1.59 -4.71
N ALA A 96 11.89 -2.69 -4.11
CA ALA A 96 12.73 -3.83 -3.79
C ALA A 96 13.00 -4.74 -5.01
N ALA A 97 12.27 -4.56 -6.12
CA ALA A 97 12.37 -5.37 -7.34
C ALA A 97 12.25 -6.89 -7.08
N VAL A 98 11.45 -7.28 -6.10
CA VAL A 98 11.32 -8.68 -5.64
C VAL A 98 10.22 -9.47 -6.34
N PHE A 99 9.41 -8.83 -7.18
CA PHE A 99 8.25 -9.44 -7.79
C PHE A 99 8.00 -8.90 -9.20
N ASN A 100 7.77 -9.80 -10.16
CA ASN A 100 7.52 -9.47 -11.57
C ASN A 100 6.08 -9.77 -12.02
N GLY A 101 5.17 -10.07 -11.08
CA GLY A 101 3.76 -10.26 -11.40
C GLY A 101 2.96 -8.95 -11.34
N ARG A 102 1.65 -9.09 -11.26
CA ARG A 102 0.71 -7.97 -11.11
C ARG A 102 0.27 -7.80 -9.66
N TYR A 103 -0.22 -6.61 -9.33
CA TYR A 103 -0.74 -6.33 -7.98
C TYR A 103 -2.25 -6.16 -7.97
N HIS A 104 -2.81 -6.24 -6.78
CA HIS A 104 -4.15 -5.77 -6.45
C HIS A 104 -4.13 -5.08 -5.09
N VAL A 105 -4.55 -3.81 -5.06
CA VAL A 105 -4.60 -2.96 -3.87
C VAL A 105 -6.02 -2.99 -3.31
N LEU A 106 -6.16 -3.53 -2.10
CA LEU A 106 -7.47 -3.65 -1.43
C LEU A 106 -8.03 -2.28 -1.03
N GLY A 107 -7.16 -1.36 -0.61
CA GLY A 107 -7.52 -0.07 -0.06
C GLY A 107 -7.68 -0.05 1.47
N GLY A 108 -7.16 -1.07 2.15
CA GLY A 108 -7.28 -1.27 3.60
C GLY A 108 -7.37 -2.74 3.97
N VAL A 109 -7.73 -3.00 5.22
CA VAL A 109 -8.01 -4.31 5.79
C VAL A 109 -9.38 -4.30 6.46
N LEU A 110 -9.97 -5.48 6.65
CA LEU A 110 -11.17 -5.65 7.45
C LEU A 110 -10.87 -5.27 8.90
N SER A 111 -11.74 -4.46 9.50
CA SER A 111 -11.59 -4.07 10.90
C SER A 111 -12.94 -3.92 11.55
N ALA A 112 -13.21 -4.77 12.54
CA ALA A 112 -14.43 -4.68 13.34
C ALA A 112 -14.44 -3.43 14.24
N ILE A 113 -13.25 -2.97 14.66
CA ILE A 113 -13.09 -1.81 15.53
C ILE A 113 -13.35 -0.52 14.74
N ASP A 114 -12.76 -0.41 13.55
CA ASP A 114 -12.91 0.77 12.69
C ASP A 114 -14.16 0.71 11.78
N GLY A 115 -14.94 -0.38 11.86
CA GLY A 115 -16.16 -0.57 11.07
C GLY A 115 -15.91 -0.75 9.57
N VAL A 116 -14.75 -1.30 9.19
CA VAL A 116 -14.38 -1.55 7.80
C VAL A 116 -14.88 -2.94 7.38
N ASN A 117 -15.95 -2.95 6.60
CA ASN A 117 -16.58 -4.15 6.05
C ASN A 117 -15.98 -4.55 4.69
N PRO A 118 -16.24 -5.77 4.20
CA PRO A 118 -15.78 -6.21 2.89
C PRO A 118 -16.19 -5.31 1.72
N GLU A 119 -17.40 -4.71 1.78
CA GLU A 119 -17.89 -3.82 0.71
C GLU A 119 -17.10 -2.50 0.62
N SER A 120 -16.41 -2.12 1.70
CA SER A 120 -15.53 -0.95 1.73
C SER A 120 -14.18 -1.22 1.06
N LEU A 121 -13.87 -2.49 0.76
CA LEU A 121 -12.62 -2.93 0.16
C LEU A 121 -12.86 -3.41 -1.27
N ARG A 122 -11.79 -3.48 -2.07
CA ARG A 122 -11.85 -3.99 -3.44
C ARG A 122 -11.82 -5.52 -3.51
N LEU A 123 -12.59 -6.20 -2.65
CA LEU A 123 -12.60 -7.67 -2.55
C LEU A 123 -13.44 -8.31 -3.66
N ASP A 124 -14.60 -7.76 -3.99
CA ASP A 124 -15.45 -8.30 -5.07
C ASP A 124 -14.72 -8.28 -6.42
N TYR A 125 -14.06 -7.14 -6.71
CA TYR A 125 -13.24 -6.99 -7.91
C TYR A 125 -12.07 -7.98 -7.93
N LEU A 126 -11.47 -8.29 -6.77
CA LEU A 126 -10.40 -9.28 -6.68
C LEU A 126 -10.90 -10.66 -7.12
N VAL A 127 -12.03 -11.11 -6.57
CA VAL A 127 -12.58 -12.44 -6.88
C VAL A 127 -12.96 -12.55 -8.35
N GLU A 128 -13.60 -11.52 -8.91
CA GLU A 128 -13.93 -11.46 -10.34
C GLU A 128 -12.66 -11.51 -11.21
N ARG A 129 -11.63 -10.75 -10.83
CA ARG A 129 -10.37 -10.67 -11.55
C ARG A 129 -9.63 -12.01 -11.58
N VAL A 130 -9.58 -12.73 -10.45
CA VAL A 130 -8.94 -14.04 -10.37
C VAL A 130 -9.64 -15.04 -11.30
N LYS A 131 -10.98 -15.01 -11.34
CA LYS A 131 -11.78 -15.89 -12.22
C LYS A 131 -11.61 -15.56 -13.70
N THR A 132 -11.56 -14.28 -14.05
CA THR A 132 -11.55 -13.81 -15.46
C THR A 132 -10.16 -13.83 -16.08
N GLU A 133 -9.11 -13.53 -15.32
CA GLU A 133 -7.73 -13.51 -15.82
C GLU A 133 -7.02 -14.88 -15.74
N HIS A 134 -7.67 -15.92 -15.20
CA HIS A 134 -7.09 -17.26 -15.01
C HIS A 134 -5.74 -17.21 -14.27
N ILE A 135 -5.77 -16.63 -13.06
CA ILE A 135 -4.57 -16.47 -12.23
C ILE A 135 -4.18 -17.82 -11.62
N ASP A 136 -2.93 -18.25 -11.84
CA ASP A 136 -2.38 -19.50 -11.28
C ASP A 136 -2.02 -19.36 -9.81
N GLU A 137 -1.54 -18.18 -9.39
CA GLU A 137 -1.12 -17.91 -8.01
C GLU A 137 -1.58 -16.55 -7.50
N VAL A 138 -2.23 -16.56 -6.34
CA VAL A 138 -2.57 -15.37 -5.55
C VAL A 138 -1.68 -15.32 -4.31
N ILE A 139 -0.86 -14.28 -4.20
CA ILE A 139 0.08 -14.06 -3.10
C ILE A 139 -0.50 -13.02 -2.14
N LEU A 140 -0.80 -13.42 -0.92
CA LEU A 140 -1.30 -12.53 0.13
C LEU A 140 -0.14 -11.82 0.84
N ALA A 141 0.10 -10.56 0.48
CA ALA A 141 1.08 -9.66 1.06
C ALA A 141 0.40 -8.63 1.99
N LEU A 142 -0.40 -9.15 2.92
CA LEU A 142 -1.08 -8.37 3.96
C LEU A 142 -0.26 -8.38 5.25
N SER A 143 -0.44 -7.37 6.08
CA SER A 143 0.23 -7.24 7.37
C SER A 143 -0.02 -8.44 8.28
N ALA A 144 0.93 -8.66 9.18
CA ALA A 144 0.87 -9.70 10.21
C ALA A 144 -0.11 -9.38 11.36
N THR A 145 -0.85 -8.28 11.26
CA THR A 145 -1.81 -7.83 12.28
C THR A 145 -3.04 -8.75 12.33
N VAL A 146 -3.83 -8.67 13.40
CA VAL A 146 -5.08 -9.43 13.53
C VAL A 146 -6.02 -9.13 12.35
N ASP A 147 -6.17 -7.85 11.99
CA ASP A 147 -7.02 -7.39 10.89
C ASP A 147 -6.49 -7.86 9.52
N GLY A 148 -5.17 -7.80 9.31
CA GLY A 148 -4.51 -8.34 8.11
C GLY A 148 -4.67 -9.86 7.99
N GLN A 149 -4.60 -10.59 9.10
CA GLN A 149 -4.84 -12.04 9.15
C GLN A 149 -6.30 -12.40 8.90
N ALA A 150 -7.25 -11.69 9.51
CA ALA A 150 -8.67 -11.88 9.26
C ALA A 150 -9.00 -11.63 7.78
N THR A 151 -8.44 -10.57 7.19
CA THR A 151 -8.60 -10.25 5.77
C THR A 151 -8.01 -11.34 4.87
N ALA A 152 -6.83 -11.86 5.19
CA ALA A 152 -6.20 -12.95 4.44
C ALA A 152 -7.06 -14.23 4.47
N HIS A 153 -7.60 -14.59 5.63
CA HIS A 153 -8.51 -15.73 5.76
C HIS A 153 -9.79 -15.53 4.96
N TYR A 154 -10.39 -14.34 5.05
CA TYR A 154 -11.58 -14.00 4.27
C TYR A 154 -11.34 -14.14 2.77
N ILE A 155 -10.21 -13.65 2.27
CA ILE A 155 -9.85 -13.80 0.84
C ILE A 155 -9.69 -15.28 0.49
N ALA A 156 -9.01 -16.07 1.32
CA ALA A 156 -8.83 -17.50 1.06
C ALA A 156 -10.18 -18.25 0.97
N ASP A 157 -11.12 -17.93 1.87
CA ASP A 157 -12.46 -18.53 1.88
C ASP A 157 -13.27 -18.17 0.62
N GLN A 158 -13.15 -16.93 0.12
CA GLN A 158 -13.81 -16.48 -1.12
C GLN A 158 -13.26 -17.15 -2.38
N MET A 159 -12.05 -17.72 -2.31
CA MET A 159 -11.38 -18.36 -3.42
C MET A 159 -11.59 -19.88 -3.45
N VAL A 160 -12.34 -20.44 -2.49
CA VAL A 160 -12.68 -21.87 -2.46
C VAL A 160 -13.44 -22.26 -3.73
N GLY A 161 -12.96 -23.30 -4.41
CA GLY A 161 -13.53 -23.81 -5.66
C GLY A 161 -13.01 -23.11 -6.93
N ILE A 162 -12.09 -22.14 -6.79
CA ILE A 162 -11.33 -21.58 -7.91
C ILE A 162 -10.01 -22.33 -8.02
N ASP A 163 -9.62 -22.72 -9.23
CA ASP A 163 -8.35 -23.41 -9.49
C ASP A 163 -7.18 -22.41 -9.49
N THR A 164 -6.83 -21.92 -8.28
CA THR A 164 -5.76 -20.96 -8.05
C THR A 164 -5.02 -21.33 -6.78
N ARG A 165 -3.69 -21.31 -6.83
CA ARG A 165 -2.85 -21.52 -5.65
C ARG A 165 -2.81 -20.24 -4.81
N ILE A 166 -3.15 -20.35 -3.53
CA ILE A 166 -3.06 -19.23 -2.59
C ILE A 166 -1.80 -19.39 -1.75
N THR A 167 -0.92 -18.40 -1.80
CA THR A 167 0.29 -18.33 -0.98
C THR A 167 0.28 -17.07 -0.14
N ARG A 168 1.12 -17.03 0.88
CA ARG A 168 1.26 -15.90 1.79
C ARG A 168 2.72 -15.57 1.97
N LEU A 169 3.05 -14.29 2.15
CA LEU A 169 4.40 -13.91 2.52
C LEU A 169 4.82 -14.61 3.80
N ALA A 170 6.07 -15.07 3.81
CA ALA A 170 6.67 -15.66 4.99
C ALA A 170 6.70 -14.62 6.12
N HIS A 171 6.41 -15.08 7.33
CA HIS A 171 6.56 -14.28 8.52
C HIS A 171 7.75 -14.83 9.30
N GLY A 172 8.61 -13.96 9.79
CA GLY A 172 9.76 -14.39 10.55
C GLY A 172 10.74 -13.27 10.86
N VAL A 173 11.94 -13.70 11.23
CA VAL A 173 13.02 -12.82 11.65
C VAL A 173 13.52 -11.99 10.46
N PRO A 174 13.58 -10.64 10.57
CA PRO A 174 14.14 -9.81 9.52
C PRO A 174 15.64 -10.11 9.33
N VAL A 175 16.11 -10.03 8.07
CA VAL A 175 17.53 -10.19 7.76
C VAL A 175 18.33 -9.10 8.46
N GLY A 176 19.33 -9.49 9.26
CA GLY A 176 20.14 -8.57 10.06
C GLY A 176 19.54 -8.20 11.41
N GLY A 177 18.38 -8.76 11.78
CA GLY A 177 17.85 -8.67 13.14
C GLY A 177 18.52 -9.67 14.07
N GLU A 178 18.84 -9.24 15.29
CA GLU A 178 19.31 -10.13 16.36
C GLU A 178 18.10 -10.65 17.15
N LEU A 179 18.13 -11.93 17.55
CA LEU A 179 17.00 -12.58 18.23
C LEU A 179 16.62 -11.89 19.55
N ASP A 180 17.60 -11.34 20.27
CA ASP A 180 17.43 -10.67 21.56
C ASP A 180 16.57 -9.39 21.46
N TYR A 181 16.41 -8.82 20.26
CA TYR A 181 15.63 -7.60 20.01
C TYR A 181 14.26 -7.86 19.37
N LEU A 182 13.86 -9.12 19.21
CA LEU A 182 12.57 -9.49 18.60
C LEU A 182 11.52 -9.74 19.66
N ASP A 183 10.26 -9.44 19.32
CA ASP A 183 9.13 -9.79 20.17
C ASP A 183 8.86 -11.31 20.15
N ASP A 184 8.27 -11.80 21.23
CA ASP A 184 7.93 -13.22 21.40
C ASP A 184 7.04 -13.75 20.27
N GLY A 185 6.17 -12.91 19.70
CA GLY A 185 5.29 -13.27 18.59
C GLY A 185 6.06 -13.58 17.32
N THR A 186 6.99 -12.71 16.93
CA THR A 186 7.89 -12.90 15.78
C THR A 186 8.73 -14.18 15.94
N LEU A 187 9.30 -14.40 17.14
CA LEU A 187 10.10 -15.61 17.43
C LEU A 187 9.27 -16.88 17.32
N ALA A 188 8.07 -16.90 17.93
CA ALA A 188 7.17 -18.04 17.87
C ALA A 188 6.73 -18.36 16.44
N GLN A 189 6.46 -17.33 15.63
CA GLN A 189 6.08 -17.50 14.23
C GLN A 189 7.24 -18.01 13.37
N ALA A 190 8.44 -17.45 13.54
CA ALA A 190 9.64 -17.90 12.85
C ALA A 190 9.96 -19.38 13.17
N MET A 191 9.86 -19.78 14.44
CA MET A 191 10.10 -21.17 14.86
C MET A 191 9.07 -22.15 14.28
N LYS A 192 7.80 -21.75 14.16
CA LYS A 192 6.77 -22.55 13.49
C LYS A 192 7.03 -22.67 11.98
N ALA A 193 7.52 -21.61 11.35
CA ALA A 193 7.79 -21.54 9.92
C ALA A 193 9.19 -22.04 9.50
N ARG A 194 9.97 -22.65 10.43
CA ARG A 194 11.33 -23.13 10.15
C ARG A 194 11.33 -24.11 8.98
N GLN A 195 12.28 -23.95 8.06
CA GLN A 195 12.45 -24.79 6.89
C GLN A 195 13.64 -25.74 7.07
N GLN A 196 13.58 -26.91 6.43
CA GLN A 196 14.72 -27.80 6.32
C GLN A 196 15.72 -27.20 5.32
N PHE A 197 17.02 -27.32 5.63
CA PHE A 197 18.10 -26.92 4.74
C PHE A 197 18.35 -27.97 3.64
#